data_AF-A0A6I1R6I0-F1
#
_entry.id   AF-A0A6I1R6I0-F1
#
_cell.length_a   1.000
_cell.length_b   1.000
_cell.length_c   1.000
_cell.angle_alpha   90.00
_cell.angle_beta   90.00
_cell.angle_gamma   90.00
#
_symmetry.space_group_name_H-M   'P 1'
#
loop_
_entity.id
_entity.type
_entity.pdbx_description
1 polymer ?
#
loop_
_entity_poly.entity_id
_entity_poly.type
_entity_poly.pdbx_seq_one_letter_code
_entity_poly.pdbx_strand_id
1 'polypeptide(L)' 'MKGVDMADEMQIKREIVLEADAETLERMRKEGHARGFTVFCDEGERIGGDNTAPPPLAYFGLAVGF' A
#
# COMPACT_ATOMS: atom_id res chain seq x y z
N MET A 1 -4.37 -26.41 -38.28
CA MET A 1 -4.87 -25.44 -37.29
C MET A 1 -4.47 -25.95 -35.92
N LYS A 2 -3.44 -25.33 -35.32
CA LYS A 2 -3.58 -24.39 -34.19
C LYS A 2 -3.55 -25.11 -32.82
N GLY A 3 -2.39 -25.67 -32.48
CA GLY A 3 -2.10 -26.15 -31.11
C GLY A 3 -1.39 -25.11 -30.23
N VAL A 4 -0.92 -24.01 -30.82
CA VAL A 4 -0.32 -22.86 -30.13
C VAL A 4 -1.38 -21.81 -29.75
N ASP A 5 -2.59 -21.93 -30.28
CA ASP A 5 -3.65 -20.90 -30.19
C ASP A 5 -4.57 -21.08 -28.96
N MET A 6 -4.66 -22.28 -28.40
CA MET A 6 -5.56 -22.58 -27.28
C MET A 6 -5.03 -22.14 -25.90
N ALA A 7 -3.72 -21.86 -25.78
CA ALA A 7 -3.10 -21.42 -24.53
C ALA A 7 -3.16 -19.89 -24.34
N ASP A 8 -3.29 -19.14 -25.45
CA ASP A 8 -3.35 -17.68 -25.44
C ASP A 8 -4.79 -17.15 -25.27
N GLU A 9 -5.81 -17.98 -25.53
CA GLU A 9 -7.22 -17.58 -25.55
C GLU A 9 -7.89 -17.43 -24.17
N MET A 10 -7.17 -17.62 -23.06
CA MET A 10 -7.75 -17.44 -21.71
C MET A 10 -6.92 -16.57 -20.76
N GLN A 11 -6.15 -15.62 -21.29
CA GLN A 11 -5.64 -14.52 -20.46
C GLN A 11 -6.79 -13.61 -20.01
N ILE A 12 -7.34 -13.91 -18.84
CA ILE A 12 -8.24 -13.00 -18.13
C ILE A 12 -7.40 -11.83 -17.60
N LYS A 13 -7.37 -10.72 -18.34
CA LYS A 13 -6.78 -9.47 -17.83
C LYS A 13 -7.72 -8.87 -16.79
N ARG A 14 -7.23 -8.76 -15.55
CA ARG A 14 -7.90 -8.01 -14.49
C ARG A 14 -7.07 -6.77 -14.20
N GLU A 15 -7.71 -5.62 -14.26
CA GLU A 15 -7.12 -4.37 -13.81
C GLU A 15 -7.64 -4.08 -12.40
N ILE A 16 -6.72 -3.79 -11.48
CA ILE A 16 -7.05 -3.32 -10.14
C ILE A 16 -6.41 -1.94 -10.03
N VAL A 17 -7.24 -0.91 -9.97
CA VAL A 17 -6.78 0.46 -9.73
C VAL A 17 -6.80 0.72 -8.21
N LEU A 18 -5.65 1.14 -7.71
CA LEU A 18 -5.44 1.58 -6.33
C LEU A 18 -5.02 3.04 -6.38
N GLU A 19 -5.77 3.89 -5.68
CA GLU A 19 -5.46 5.29 -5.53
C GLU A 19 -5.37 5.57 -4.03
N ALA A 20 -4.29 6.25 -3.64
CA ALA A 20 -4.06 6.69 -2.28
C ALA A 20 -3.28 8.01 -2.32
N ASP A 21 -3.74 8.97 -1.53
CA ASP A 21 -3.01 10.21 -1.27
C ASP A 21 -2.30 10.08 0.06
N ALA A 22 -1.11 10.68 0.18
CA ALA A 22 -0.40 10.73 1.44
C ALA A 22 0.37 12.03 1.57
N GLU A 23 0.36 12.58 2.78
CA GLU A 23 1.17 13.73 3.15
C GLU A 23 2.11 13.40 4.32
N THR A 24 3.28 14.05 4.30
CA THR A 24 4.20 14.02 5.44
C THR A 24 3.92 15.26 6.29
N LEU A 25 3.58 15.01 7.53
CA LEU A 25 3.37 16.03 8.55
C LEU A 25 4.67 16.27 9.32
N GLU A 26 4.60 17.11 10.33
CA GLU A 26 5.72 17.32 11.23
C GLU A 26 6.11 16.04 11.98
N ARG A 27 7.35 16.00 12.46
CA ARG A 27 7.86 14.93 13.34
C ARG A 27 7.62 13.53 12.76
N MET A 28 7.92 13.35 11.47
CA MET A 28 7.83 12.07 10.75
C MET A 28 6.44 11.41 10.68
N ARG A 29 5.40 12.05 11.22
CA ARG A 29 4.01 11.59 11.09
C ARG A 29 3.55 11.73 9.65
N LYS A 30 2.69 10.80 9.21
CA LYS A 30 2.11 10.79 7.86
C LYS A 30 0.63 10.47 7.96
N GLU A 31 -0.16 11.14 7.14
CA GLU A 31 -1.59 10.89 6.99
C GLU A 31 -1.85 10.47 5.56
N GLY A 32 -2.52 9.33 5.39
CA GLY A 32 -2.86 8.76 4.09
C GLY A 32 -4.35 8.53 3.95
N HIS A 33 -4.87 8.71 2.73
CA HIS A 33 -6.26 8.52 2.39
C HIS A 33 -6.38 7.50 1.26
N ALA A 34 -7.10 6.40 1.52
CA ALA A 34 -7.35 5.38 0.51
C ALA A 34 -8.77 4.83 0.66
N ARG A 35 -9.58 4.90 -0.41
CA ARG A 35 -10.95 4.34 -0.47
C ARG A 35 -11.84 4.71 0.73
N GLY A 36 -11.74 5.95 1.22
CA GLY A 36 -12.53 6.46 2.36
C GLY A 36 -11.98 6.14 3.75
N PHE A 37 -10.81 5.49 3.84
CA PHE A 37 -10.10 5.27 5.09
C PHE A 37 -8.96 6.28 5.25
N THR A 38 -8.83 6.81 6.46
CA THR A 38 -7.65 7.56 6.90
C THR A 38 -6.69 6.62 7.61
N VAL A 39 -5.44 6.62 7.21
CA VAL A 39 -4.36 5.82 7.79
C VAL A 39 -3.30 6.75 8.33
N PHE A 40 -2.96 6.59 9.60
CA PHE A 40 -1.85 7.30 10.22
C PHE A 40 -0.62 6.41 10.30
N CYS A 41 0.52 6.95 9.90
CA CYS A 41 1.83 6.37 10.16
C CYS A 41 2.64 7.31 11.04
N ASP A 42 3.51 6.74 11.86
CA ASP A 42 4.49 7.50 12.63
C ASP A 42 5.77 6.68 12.77
N GLU A 43 6.90 7.36 12.67
CA GLU A 43 8.18 6.71 12.89
C GLU A 43 8.50 6.62 14.38
N GLY A 44 9.48 5.80 14.75
CA GLY A 44 9.96 5.74 16.13
C GLY A 44 10.77 6.97 16.52
N GLU A 45 10.81 7.28 17.82
CA GLU A 45 11.58 8.40 18.40
C GLU A 45 13.05 8.43 17.94
N ARG A 46 13.66 7.25 17.76
CA ARG A 46 15.06 7.10 17.30
C ARG A 46 15.39 7.74 15.96
N ILE A 47 14.38 8.00 15.11
CA ILE A 47 14.53 8.64 13.80
C ILE A 47 13.67 9.91 13.69
N GLY A 48 13.22 10.46 14.82
CA GLY A 48 12.55 11.76 14.88
C GLY A 48 11.02 11.70 14.80
N GLY A 49 10.41 10.53 14.97
CA GLY A 49 8.96 10.38 15.12
C GLY A 49 8.49 10.38 16.57
N ASP A 50 7.19 10.22 16.79
CA ASP A 50 6.57 10.22 18.13
C ASP A 50 6.05 8.83 18.56
N ASN A 51 6.27 7.80 17.74
CA ASN A 51 5.86 6.42 17.99
C ASN A 51 4.37 6.25 18.38
N THR A 52 3.50 7.08 17.81
CA THR A 52 2.05 7.12 18.11
C THR A 52 1.18 6.27 17.17
N ALA A 53 1.75 5.81 16.07
CA ALA A 53 1.16 4.92 15.09
C ALA A 53 2.24 3.99 14.52
N PRO A 54 1.89 2.87 13.88
CA PRO A 54 2.87 2.00 13.24
C PRO A 54 3.65 2.75 12.14
N PRO A 55 4.96 2.44 11.94
CA PRO A 55 5.72 3.01 10.85
C PRO A 55 5.22 2.48 9.50
N PRO A 56 5.44 3.21 8.38
CA PRO A 56 4.97 2.79 7.06
C PRO A 56 5.39 1.36 6.68
N LEU A 57 6.60 0.94 7.08
CA LEU A 57 7.12 -0.39 6.79
C LEU A 57 6.34 -1.50 7.52
N ALA A 58 5.77 -1.22 8.69
CA ALA A 58 4.93 -2.18 9.41
C ALA A 58 3.60 -2.42 8.67
N TYR A 59 2.96 -1.36 8.15
CA TYR A 59 1.77 -1.49 7.31
C TYR A 59 2.06 -2.26 6.03
N PHE A 60 3.18 -1.97 5.36
CA PHE A 60 3.59 -2.72 4.17
C PHE A 60 3.80 -4.20 4.47
N GLY A 61 4.49 -4.53 5.57
CA GLY A 61 4.69 -5.91 5.99
C GLY A 61 3.38 -6.66 6.27
N LEU A 62 2.44 -6.01 6.95
CA LEU A 62 1.11 -6.58 7.21
C LEU A 62 0.27 -6.74 5.93
N ALA A 63 0.36 -5.79 4.99
CA ALA A 63 -0.36 -5.85 3.73
C ALA A 63 0.08 -7.01 2.82
N VAL A 64 1.31 -7.51 2.98
CA VAL A 64 1.79 -8.73 2.31
C VAL A 64 1.33 -10.00 3.04
N GLY A 65 1.07 -9.91 4.36
CA GLY A 65 0.75 -11.05 5.21
C GLY A 65 -0.73 -11.45 5.28
N PHE A 66 -1.65 -10.55 4.91
CA PHE A 66 -3.09 -10.80 4.77
C PHE A 66 -3.46 -11.00 3.30
#